data_AF-A0AAW9I7I7-F1
#
_entry.id   AF-A0AAW9I7I7-F1
#
_cell.length_a   1.000
_cell.length_b   1.000
_cell.length_c   1.000
_cell.angle_alpha   90.00
_cell.angle_beta   90.00
_cell.angle_gamma   90.00
#
_symmetry.space_group_name_H-M   'P 1'
#
loop_
_entity.id
_entity.type
_entity.pdbx_description
1 polymer ?
#
loop_
_entity_poly.entity_id
_entity_poly.type
_entity_poly.pdbx_seq_one_letter_code
_entity_poly.pdbx_strand_id
1 'polypeptide(L)'
;IRVVQSFANEEHENKLFQEENKQFRATKLLAYKTMAKSSSISYMLMRLITVFVMICGAWFFIQGKIEMGEFMAFLLLSNIFFRPIEKINAVIESYPKGIAGFKRYLEIMDTDPEIADVPDAVSLSSVRGDIRFEGVTFGYEPSRTILNNIHLTIRAGETVAFVGPSGA
;
A
#
# COMPACT_ATOMS: atom_id res chain seq x y z
N ILE A 1 21.64 9.92 -0.52
CA ILE A 1 22.29 10.93 0.36
C ILE A 1 23.81 10.89 0.22
N ARG A 2 24.50 9.81 0.62
CA ARG A 2 25.99 9.74 0.62
C ARG A 2 26.64 9.99 -0.76
N VAL A 3 26.04 9.47 -1.83
CA VAL A 3 26.50 9.67 -3.22
C VAL A 3 26.26 11.11 -3.70
N VAL A 4 25.09 11.67 -3.40
CA VAL A 4 24.75 13.05 -3.79
C VAL A 4 25.72 14.05 -3.17
N GLN A 5 26.04 13.85 -1.88
CA GLN A 5 27.00 14.68 -1.15
C GLN A 5 28.44 14.46 -1.60
N SER A 6 28.83 13.22 -1.94
CA SER A 6 30.19 12.95 -2.43
C SER A 6 30.48 13.59 -3.79
N PHE A 7 29.43 13.87 -4.58
CA PHE A 7 29.53 14.54 -5.88
C PHE A 7 29.07 16.00 -5.86
N ALA A 8 28.72 16.57 -4.69
CA ALA A 8 28.15 17.92 -4.55
C ALA A 8 26.98 18.20 -5.53
N ASN A 9 26.14 17.18 -5.76
CA ASN A 9 25.06 17.17 -6.75
C ASN A 9 23.69 17.57 -6.16
N GLU A 10 23.66 18.19 -4.98
CA GLU A 10 22.42 18.54 -4.28
C GLU A 10 21.52 19.47 -5.12
N GLU A 11 22.10 20.42 -5.84
CA GLU A 11 21.32 21.30 -6.73
C GLU A 11 20.65 20.52 -7.87
N HIS A 12 21.35 19.54 -8.44
CA HIS A 12 20.84 18.73 -9.54
C HIS A 12 19.68 17.85 -9.08
N GLU A 13 19.87 17.12 -7.98
CA GLU A 13 18.84 16.27 -7.39
C GLU A 13 17.63 17.08 -6.91
N ASN A 14 17.85 18.27 -6.33
CA ASN A 14 16.74 19.15 -5.95
C ASN A 14 15.94 19.62 -7.16
N LYS A 15 16.57 19.93 -8.29
CA LYS A 15 15.86 20.31 -9.53
C LYS A 15 15.01 19.16 -10.05
N LEU A 16 15.58 17.95 -10.10
CA LEU A 16 14.87 16.74 -10.54
C LEU A 16 13.67 16.45 -9.61
N PHE A 17 13.89 16.47 -8.30
CA PHE A 17 12.85 16.27 -7.30
C PHE A 17 11.74 17.32 -7.40
N GLN A 18 12.08 18.59 -7.63
CA GLN A 18 11.08 19.64 -7.82
C GLN A 18 10.21 19.39 -9.06
N GLU A 19 10.77 18.88 -10.14
CA GLU A 19 10.04 18.56 -11.35
C GLU A 19 9.05 17.42 -11.13
N GLU A 20 9.51 16.30 -10.55
CA GLU A 20 8.65 15.17 -10.20
C GLU A 20 7.56 15.58 -9.19
N ASN A 21 7.91 16.37 -8.18
CA ASN A 21 6.98 16.81 -7.16
C ASN A 21 5.91 17.76 -7.73
N LYS A 22 6.23 18.58 -8.74
CA LYS A 22 5.23 19.38 -9.46
C LYS A 22 4.21 18.49 -10.16
N GLN A 23 4.66 17.43 -10.84
CA GLN A 23 3.77 16.46 -11.50
C GLN A 23 2.92 15.71 -10.47
N PHE A 24 3.52 15.25 -9.38
CA PHE A 24 2.83 14.59 -8.28
C PHE A 24 1.75 15.50 -7.67
N ARG A 25 2.10 16.76 -7.38
CA ARG A 25 1.17 17.77 -6.85
C ARG A 25 0.01 18.02 -7.81
N ALA A 26 0.27 18.14 -9.12
CA ALA A 26 -0.77 18.36 -10.12
C ALA A 26 -1.77 17.20 -10.15
N THR A 27 -1.27 15.96 -10.17
CA THR A 27 -2.09 14.74 -10.12
C THR A 27 -2.90 14.66 -8.82
N LYS A 28 -2.29 14.96 -7.67
CA LYS A 28 -2.99 15.00 -6.38
C LYS A 28 -4.07 16.07 -6.33
N LEU A 29 -3.81 17.27 -6.82
CA LEU A 29 -4.81 18.34 -6.89
C LEU A 29 -5.98 17.95 -7.77
N LEU A 30 -5.74 17.31 -8.92
CA LEU A 30 -6.78 16.81 -9.79
C LEU A 30 -7.64 15.75 -9.08
N ALA A 31 -7.00 14.80 -8.39
CA ALA A 31 -7.69 13.79 -7.61
C ALA A 31 -8.55 14.40 -6.49
N TYR A 32 -8.02 15.36 -5.73
CA TYR A 32 -8.78 16.07 -4.70
C TYR A 32 -9.93 16.89 -5.29
N LYS A 33 -9.74 17.52 -6.45
CA LYS A 33 -10.82 18.25 -7.14
C LYS A 33 -11.94 17.32 -7.55
N THR A 34 -11.64 16.12 -8.05
CA THR A 34 -12.63 15.09 -8.38
C THR A 34 -13.34 14.58 -7.14
N MET A 35 -12.61 14.31 -6.05
CA MET A 35 -13.18 13.88 -4.77
C MET A 35 -14.11 14.95 -4.16
N ALA A 36 -13.67 16.21 -4.16
CA ALA A 36 -14.47 17.34 -3.67
C ALA A 36 -15.74 17.55 -4.51
N LYS A 37 -15.66 17.39 -5.84
CA LYS A 37 -16.85 17.42 -6.72
C LYS A 37 -17.81 16.29 -6.39
N SER A 38 -17.32 15.05 -6.30
CA SER A 38 -18.17 13.88 -6.02
C SER A 38 -18.85 13.98 -4.66
N SER A 39 -18.12 14.37 -3.62
CA SER A 39 -18.66 14.58 -2.27
C SER A 39 -19.67 15.73 -2.24
N SER A 40 -19.35 16.88 -2.85
CA SER A 40 -20.26 18.03 -2.92
C SER A 40 -21.54 17.71 -3.67
N ILE A 41 -21.46 17.01 -4.80
CA ILE A 41 -22.63 16.59 -5.59
C ILE A 41 -23.50 15.64 -4.77
N SER A 42 -22.89 14.62 -4.14
CA SER A 42 -23.62 13.65 -3.32
C SER A 42 -24.32 14.32 -2.14
N TYR A 43 -23.64 15.24 -1.44
CA TYR A 43 -24.21 16.01 -0.35
C TYR A 43 -25.36 16.91 -0.83
N MET A 44 -25.18 17.62 -1.94
CA MET A 44 -26.21 18.51 -2.49
C MET A 44 -27.44 17.71 -2.95
N LEU A 45 -27.24 16.57 -3.63
CA LEU A 45 -28.32 15.70 -4.08
C LEU A 45 -29.14 15.18 -2.89
N MET A 46 -28.47 14.75 -1.82
CA MET A 46 -29.15 14.31 -0.59
C MET A 46 -30.03 15.40 0.00
N ARG A 47 -29.49 16.63 0.12
CA ARG A 47 -30.22 17.78 0.65
C ARG A 47 -31.41 18.16 -0.23
N LEU A 48 -31.24 18.11 -1.55
CA LEU A 48 -32.32 18.36 -2.49
C LEU A 48 -33.46 17.36 -2.35
N ILE A 49 -33.16 16.07 -2.14
CA ILE A 49 -34.18 15.05 -1.88
C ILE A 49 -34.92 15.35 -0.58
N THR A 50 -34.22 15.75 0.49
CA THR A 50 -34.88 16.13 1.75
C THR A 50 -35.81 17.34 1.57
N VAL A 51 -35.37 18.36 0.85
CA VAL A 51 -36.20 19.53 0.53
C VAL A 51 -37.40 19.14 -0.32
N PHE A 52 -37.21 18.29 -1.33
CA PHE A 52 -38.28 17.77 -2.17
C PHE A 52 -39.33 17.03 -1.35
N VAL A 53 -38.91 16.13 -0.47
CA VAL A 53 -39.78 15.40 0.46
C VAL A 53 -40.56 16.36 1.38
N MET A 54 -39.90 17.39 1.92
CA MET A 54 -40.57 18.41 2.74
C MET A 54 -41.63 19.19 1.95
N ILE A 55 -41.32 19.63 0.73
CA ILE A 55 -42.26 20.40 -0.12
C ILE A 55 -43.46 19.53 -0.49
N CYS A 56 -43.24 18.30 -0.95
CA CYS A 56 -44.32 17.38 -1.32
C CYS A 56 -45.19 17.01 -0.11
N GLY A 57 -44.56 16.72 1.04
CA GLY A 57 -45.29 16.42 2.27
C GLY A 57 -46.12 17.61 2.77
N ALA A 58 -45.56 18.83 2.78
CA ALA A 58 -46.27 20.04 3.14
C ALA A 58 -47.45 20.32 2.19
N TRP A 59 -47.26 20.10 0.89
CA TRP A 59 -48.32 20.23 -0.10
C TRP A 59 -49.49 19.27 0.17
N PHE A 60 -49.21 18.00 0.47
CA PHE A 60 -50.26 17.02 0.79
C PHE A 60 -50.99 17.32 2.10
N PHE A 61 -50.27 17.86 3.10
CA PHE A 61 -50.87 18.32 4.35
C PHE A 61 -51.83 19.49 4.11
N ILE A 62 -51.43 20.50 3.33
CA ILE A 62 -52.28 21.65 2.98
C ILE A 62 -53.53 21.21 2.21
N GLN A 63 -53.42 20.18 1.37
CA GLN A 63 -54.57 19.60 0.66
C GLN A 63 -55.48 18.74 1.54
N GLY A 64 -55.15 18.53 2.82
CA GLY A 64 -55.91 17.68 3.74
C GLY A 64 -55.85 16.19 3.41
N LYS A 65 -54.85 15.74 2.64
CA LYS A 65 -54.67 14.33 2.26
C LYS A 65 -53.92 13.51 3.30
N ILE A 66 -53.16 14.17 4.17
CA ILE A 66 -52.41 13.56 5.27
C ILE A 66 -52.57 14.42 6.53
N GLU A 67 -52.48 13.79 7.69
CA GLU A 67 -52.47 14.46 8.98
C GLU A 67 -51.06 14.94 9.36
N MET A 68 -50.98 15.84 10.35
CA MET A 68 -49.70 16.36 10.85
C MET A 68 -48.80 15.25 11.41
N GLY A 69 -49.39 14.23 12.05
CA GLY A 69 -48.66 13.07 12.55
C GLY A 69 -48.03 12.24 11.43
N GLU A 70 -48.78 12.04 10.33
CA GLU A 70 -48.30 11.31 9.15
C GLU A 70 -47.18 12.06 8.43
N PHE A 71 -47.29 13.39 8.31
CA PHE A 71 -46.23 14.23 7.77
C PHE A 71 -44.93 14.11 8.58
N MET A 72 -45.02 14.20 9.91
CA MET A 72 -43.86 14.05 10.80
C MET A 72 -43.27 12.64 10.73
N ALA A 73 -44.10 11.59 10.71
CA ALA A 73 -43.65 10.22 10.58
C ALA A 73 -42.92 9.99 9.25
N PHE A 74 -43.44 10.52 8.14
CA PHE A 74 -42.82 10.40 6.82
C PHE A 74 -41.45 11.08 6.75
N LEU A 75 -41.30 12.27 7.35
CA LEU A 75 -40.02 12.96 7.43
C LEU A 75 -38.98 12.19 8.24
N LEU A 76 -39.38 11.60 9.37
CA LEU A 76 -38.51 10.78 10.21
C LEU A 76 -38.07 9.50 9.47
N LEU A 77 -39.02 8.79 8.88
CA LEU A 77 -38.75 7.56 8.13
C LEU A 77 -37.85 7.81 6.92
N SER A 78 -38.05 8.91 6.20
CA SER A 78 -37.19 9.31 5.08
C SER A 78 -35.74 9.55 5.52
N ASN A 79 -35.53 10.24 6.65
CA ASN A 79 -34.18 10.44 7.19
C ASN A 79 -33.50 9.11 7.59
N ILE A 80 -34.25 8.18 8.17
CA ILE A 80 -33.74 6.85 8.51
C ILE A 80 -33.37 6.08 7.23
N PHE A 81 -34.17 6.20 6.17
CA PHE A 81 -33.94 5.54 4.89
C PHE A 81 -32.69 6.05 4.15
N PHE A 82 -32.33 7.33 4.29
CA PHE A 82 -31.13 7.87 3.64
C PHE A 82 -29.81 7.43 4.28
N ARG A 83 -29.79 7.12 5.59
CA ARG A 83 -28.56 6.71 6.29
C ARG A 83 -27.90 5.44 5.70
N PRO A 84 -28.62 4.36 5.39
CA PRO A 84 -28.05 3.22 4.68
C PRO A 84 -27.43 3.58 3.32
N ILE A 85 -28.07 4.48 2.57
CA ILE A 85 -27.60 4.90 1.24
C ILE A 85 -26.25 5.64 1.38
N GLU A 86 -26.10 6.50 2.39
CA GLU A 86 -24.81 7.15 2.72
C GLU A 86 -23.70 6.13 2.99
N LYS A 87 -24.00 5.11 3.79
CA LYS A 87 -23.04 4.06 4.11
C LYS A 87 -22.60 3.28 2.87
N ILE A 88 -23.53 2.95 1.98
CA ILE A 88 -23.21 2.25 0.73
C ILE A 88 -22.25 3.10 -0.12
N ASN A 89 -22.51 4.40 -0.27
CA ASN A 89 -21.61 5.31 -1.00
C ASN A 89 -20.20 5.36 -0.38
N ALA A 90 -20.10 5.46 0.94
CA ALA A 90 -18.81 5.46 1.64
C ALA A 90 -18.05 4.13 1.44
N VAL A 91 -18.74 3.00 1.41
CA VAL A 91 -18.15 1.69 1.11
C VAL A 91 -17.66 1.63 -0.34
N ILE A 92 -18.44 2.10 -1.31
CA ILE A 92 -18.03 2.13 -2.73
C ILE A 92 -16.73 2.91 -2.94
N GLU A 93 -16.50 4.00 -2.19
CA GLU A 93 -15.26 4.77 -2.26
C GLU A 93 -14.05 4.09 -1.58
N SER A 94 -14.28 3.37 -0.48
CA SER A 94 -13.22 2.77 0.33
C SER A 94 -12.85 1.34 -0.10
N TYR A 95 -13.79 0.63 -0.70
CA TYR A 95 -13.65 -0.77 -1.08
C TYR A 95 -12.49 -1.05 -2.06
N PRO A 96 -12.30 -0.26 -3.15
CA PRO A 96 -11.16 -0.48 -4.06
C PRO A 96 -9.81 -0.27 -3.37
N LYS A 97 -9.72 0.70 -2.45
CA LYS A 97 -8.49 0.94 -1.66
C LYS A 97 -8.21 -0.22 -0.72
N GLY A 98 -9.25 -0.77 -0.10
CA GLY A 98 -9.18 -1.95 0.76
C GLY A 98 -8.68 -3.19 0.01
N ILE A 99 -9.29 -3.52 -1.13
CA ILE A 99 -8.87 -4.66 -1.96
C ILE A 99 -7.42 -4.52 -2.44
N ALA A 100 -7.02 -3.32 -2.89
CA ALA A 100 -5.65 -3.09 -3.35
C ALA A 100 -4.62 -3.30 -2.22
N GLY A 101 -4.93 -2.88 -1.00
CA GLY A 101 -4.10 -3.14 0.17
C GLY A 101 -4.06 -4.62 0.54
N PHE A 102 -5.23 -5.28 0.54
CA PHE A 102 -5.34 -6.70 0.85
C PHE A 102 -4.59 -7.59 -0.15
N LYS A 103 -4.63 -7.25 -1.44
CA LYS A 103 -3.85 -7.96 -2.46
C LYS A 103 -2.35 -7.91 -2.19
N ARG A 104 -1.82 -6.73 -1.85
CA ARG A 104 -0.39 -6.57 -1.50
C ARG A 104 -0.01 -7.34 -0.24
N TYR A 105 -0.93 -7.40 0.74
CA TYR A 105 -0.72 -8.21 1.93
C TYR A 105 -0.59 -9.70 1.57
N LEU A 106 -1.48 -10.21 0.71
CA LEU A 106 -1.38 -11.59 0.23
C LEU A 106 -0.08 -11.82 -0.56
N GLU A 107 0.32 -10.90 -1.44
CA GLU A 107 1.59 -11.01 -2.18
C GLU A 107 2.80 -11.18 -1.23
N ILE A 108 2.82 -10.48 -0.09
CA ILE A 108 3.88 -10.63 0.92
C ILE A 108 3.77 -11.96 1.66
N MET A 109 2.55 -12.37 2.05
CA MET A 109 2.33 -13.63 2.76
C MET A 109 2.66 -14.86 1.90
N ASP A 110 2.44 -14.76 0.60
CA ASP A 110 2.72 -15.80 -0.39
C ASP A 110 4.17 -15.75 -0.92
N THR A 111 5.01 -14.86 -0.38
CA THR A 111 6.44 -14.80 -0.76
C THR A 111 7.19 -15.96 -0.12
N ASP A 112 7.64 -16.91 -0.94
CA ASP A 112 8.48 -18.01 -0.49
C ASP A 112 9.85 -17.49 0.02
N PRO A 113 10.36 -18.03 1.15
CA PRO A 113 11.68 -17.68 1.63
C PRO A 113 12.75 -18.18 0.65
N GLU A 114 13.70 -17.29 0.31
CA GLU A 114 14.82 -17.63 -0.59
C GLU A 114 15.74 -18.71 0.00
N ILE A 115 15.87 -18.73 1.33
CA ILE A 115 16.65 -19.73 2.08
C ILE A 115 15.74 -20.29 3.17
N ALA A 116 15.43 -21.58 3.08
CA ALA A 116 14.62 -22.30 4.04
C ALA A 116 15.39 -23.50 4.60
N ASP A 117 15.12 -23.82 5.87
CA ASP A 117 15.62 -25.04 6.49
C ASP A 117 14.99 -26.27 5.82
N VAL A 118 15.76 -27.35 5.71
CA VAL A 118 15.24 -28.65 5.28
C VAL A 118 14.35 -29.26 6.38
N PRO A 119 13.39 -30.15 6.06
CA PRO A 119 12.41 -30.68 7.02
C PRO A 119 13.00 -31.30 8.30
N ASP A 120 14.17 -31.93 8.18
CA ASP A 120 14.88 -32.58 9.29
C ASP A 120 16.15 -31.80 9.71
N ALA A 121 16.16 -30.48 9.50
CA ALA A 121 17.29 -29.64 9.87
C ALA A 121 17.58 -29.77 11.37
N VAL A 122 18.82 -30.12 11.68
CA VAL A 122 19.29 -30.23 13.06
C VAL A 122 19.90 -28.91 13.50
N SER A 123 19.62 -28.52 14.75
CA SER A 123 20.22 -27.31 15.32
C SER A 123 21.72 -27.51 15.54
N LEU A 124 22.52 -26.57 15.03
CA LEU A 124 23.97 -26.58 15.19
C LEU A 124 24.34 -26.14 16.62
N SER A 125 24.78 -27.08 17.46
CA SER A 125 25.07 -26.84 18.88
C SER A 125 26.54 -26.50 19.14
N SER A 126 27.41 -27.50 19.25
CA SER A 126 28.84 -27.34 19.52
C SER A 126 29.68 -27.70 18.30
N VAL A 127 30.39 -26.72 17.75
CA VAL A 127 31.32 -26.91 16.61
C VAL A 127 32.76 -26.71 17.05
N ARG A 128 33.70 -27.48 16.44
CA ARG A 128 35.14 -27.31 16.68
C ARG A 128 35.72 -26.06 16.00
N GLY A 129 35.03 -25.54 14.99
CA GLY A 129 35.49 -24.40 14.19
C GLY A 129 36.29 -24.76 12.94
N ASP A 130 36.36 -26.05 12.57
CA ASP A 130 36.87 -26.46 11.26
C ASP A 130 35.88 -26.05 10.15
N ILE A 131 36.36 -25.32 9.14
CA ILE A 131 35.54 -24.81 8.03
C ILE A 131 36.00 -25.47 6.74
N ARG A 132 35.05 -25.98 5.95
CA ARG A 132 35.34 -26.64 4.68
C ARG A 132 34.35 -26.22 3.61
N PHE A 133 34.89 -25.71 2.50
CA PHE A 133 34.19 -25.44 1.25
C PHE A 133 34.52 -26.59 0.30
N GLU A 134 33.51 -27.27 -0.24
CA GLU A 134 33.67 -28.36 -1.20
C GLU A 134 32.90 -28.03 -2.47
N GLY A 135 33.61 -27.70 -3.55
CA GLY A 135 33.02 -27.45 -4.86
C GLY A 135 32.05 -26.28 -4.90
N VAL A 136 32.30 -25.24 -4.10
CA VAL A 136 31.35 -24.13 -3.94
C VAL A 136 31.37 -23.23 -5.18
N THR A 137 30.20 -23.08 -5.79
CA THR A 137 29.92 -22.13 -6.88
C THR A 137 28.80 -21.20 -6.44
N PHE A 138 28.99 -19.89 -6.55
CA PHE A 138 28.05 -18.89 -6.04
C PHE A 138 28.02 -17.63 -6.91
N GLY A 139 26.84 -17.02 -7.02
CA GLY A 139 26.61 -15.70 -7.62
C GLY A 139 25.26 -15.17 -7.19
N TYR A 140 25.12 -13.84 -7.06
CA TYR A 140 23.85 -13.20 -6.70
C TYR A 140 22.80 -13.26 -7.81
N GLU A 141 23.27 -13.36 -9.06
CA GLU A 141 22.41 -13.48 -10.24
C GLU A 141 22.76 -14.79 -10.96
N PRO A 142 21.78 -15.52 -11.52
CA PRO A 142 22.03 -16.77 -12.25
C PRO A 142 23.01 -16.62 -13.42
N SER A 143 23.06 -15.43 -14.02
CA SER A 143 23.91 -15.09 -15.17
C SER A 143 25.35 -14.76 -14.80
N ARG A 144 25.65 -14.52 -13.50
CA ARG A 144 26.95 -14.02 -13.07
C ARG A 144 27.49 -14.80 -11.88
N THR A 145 28.35 -15.76 -12.19
CA THR A 145 29.13 -16.51 -11.20
C THR A 145 30.26 -15.64 -10.62
N ILE A 146 30.38 -15.63 -9.29
CA ILE A 146 31.43 -14.93 -8.53
C ILE A 146 32.45 -15.95 -8.01
N LEU A 147 31.99 -16.94 -7.23
CA LEU A 147 32.80 -18.08 -6.82
C LEU A 147 32.57 -19.22 -7.79
N ASN A 148 33.65 -19.83 -8.30
CA ASN A 148 33.56 -20.94 -9.23
C ASN A 148 34.35 -22.15 -8.72
N ASN A 149 33.63 -23.20 -8.33
CA ASN A 149 34.16 -24.49 -7.89
C ASN A 149 35.31 -24.37 -6.85
N ILE A 150 35.09 -23.61 -5.78
CA ILE A 150 36.07 -23.38 -4.73
C ILE A 150 36.11 -24.57 -3.77
N HIS A 151 37.33 -25.08 -3.52
CA HIS A 151 37.64 -26.08 -2.50
C HIS A 151 38.63 -25.49 -1.50
N LEU A 152 38.25 -25.39 -0.24
CA LEU A 152 39.08 -24.79 0.82
C LEU A 152 38.83 -25.51 2.14
N THR A 153 39.88 -25.77 2.90
CA THR A 153 39.78 -26.31 4.26
C THR A 153 40.58 -25.43 5.20
N ILE A 154 39.95 -24.96 6.27
CA ILE A 154 40.54 -24.12 7.33
C ILE A 154 40.35 -24.86 8.64
N ARG A 155 41.44 -25.10 9.36
CA ARG A 155 41.41 -25.83 10.63
C ARG A 155 41.05 -24.90 11.78
N ALA A 156 40.48 -25.46 12.83
CA ALA A 156 40.22 -24.72 14.06
C ALA A 156 41.49 -24.03 14.59
N GLY A 157 41.42 -22.72 14.81
CA GLY A 157 42.54 -21.89 15.28
C GLY A 157 43.54 -21.46 14.20
N GLU A 158 43.32 -21.83 12.94
CA GLU A 158 44.13 -21.39 11.80
C GLU A 158 43.77 -19.96 11.38
N THR A 159 44.79 -19.13 11.16
CA THR A 159 44.60 -17.77 10.62
C THR A 159 44.89 -17.79 9.12
N VAL A 160 43.89 -17.49 8.31
CA VAL A 160 43.99 -17.43 6.84
C VAL A 160 43.70 -16.00 6.38
N ALA A 161 44.48 -15.52 5.42
CA ALA A 161 44.25 -14.24 4.75
C ALA A 161 43.72 -14.47 3.34
N PHE A 162 42.64 -13.78 2.99
CA PHE A 162 42.08 -13.77 1.63
C PHE A 162 42.55 -12.51 0.91
N VAL A 163 43.22 -12.68 -0.23
CA VAL A 163 43.68 -11.58 -1.08
C VAL A 163 43.24 -11.82 -2.52
N GLY A 164 42.90 -10.75 -3.22
CA GLY A 164 42.49 -10.79 -4.61
C GLY A 164 42.43 -9.39 -5.22
N PRO A 165 42.48 -9.28 -6.56
CA PRO A 165 42.21 -8.02 -7.25
C PRO A 165 40.76 -7.57 -7.00
N SER A 166 40.47 -6.29 -7.22
CA SER A 166 39.12 -5.73 -7.05
C SER A 166 38.10 -6.52 -7.89
N GLY A 167 37.10 -7.12 -7.22
CA GLY A 167 36.03 -7.90 -7.85
C GLY A 167 36.30 -9.40 -8.04
N ALA A 168 37.38 -9.92 -7.43
CA ALA A 168 37.61 -11.37 -7.28
C ALA A 168 36.74 -12.01 -6.20
#